data_AF-N9JSV2-F1
#
_entry.id   AF-N9JSV2-F1
#
_cell.length_a   1.000
_cell.length_b   1.000
_cell.length_c   1.000
_cell.angle_alpha   90.00
_cell.angle_beta   90.00
_cell.angle_gamma   90.00
#
_symmetry.space_group_name_H-M   'P 1'
#
loop_
_entity.id
_entity.type
_entity.pdbx_description
1 polymer ?
#
loop_
_entity_poly.entity_id
_entity_poly.type
_entity_poly.pdbx_seq_one_letter_code
_entity_poly.pdbx_strand_id
1 'polypeptide(L)'
;MKLYISALQLENGELLLVVSPQFNANAIQDYALRWEIETLFSCLKGRGFNLENTRLTDPRRVKKLIAVLAISFCWCYLTGEWQHDQKKAIKIKKHGRLSMSLFRYGLDYVQMAIQRLIGFGKRRV
;
A
#
# COMPACT_ATOMS: atom_id res chain seq x y z
N MET A 1 -12.86 35.07 -6.03
CA MET A 1 -12.75 33.64 -6.41
C MET A 1 -13.88 32.88 -5.72
N LYS A 2 -14.67 32.08 -6.44
CA LYS A 2 -15.73 31.25 -5.82
C LYS A 2 -15.10 29.95 -5.30
N LEU A 3 -15.44 29.56 -4.08
CA LEU A 3 -15.02 28.29 -3.47
C LEU A 3 -16.28 27.49 -3.12
N TYR A 4 -16.15 26.17 -3.18
CA TYR A 4 -17.19 25.22 -2.82
C TYR A 4 -16.73 24.43 -1.59
N ILE A 5 -17.66 24.20 -0.66
CA ILE A 5 -17.40 23.46 0.56
C ILE A 5 -18.29 22.22 0.56
N SER A 6 -17.69 21.06 0.71
CA SER A 6 -18.38 19.80 0.97
C SER A 6 -18.09 19.36 2.40
N ALA A 7 -19.09 18.82 3.09
CA ALA A 7 -18.98 18.44 4.48
C ALA A 7 -19.48 17.00 4.70
N LEU A 8 -18.80 16.26 5.57
CA LEU A 8 -19.19 14.92 6.03
C LEU A 8 -19.01 14.85 7.55
N GLN A 9 -20.04 14.42 8.28
CA GLN A 9 -19.89 14.07 9.69
C GLN A 9 -19.31 12.65 9.81
N LEU A 10 -18.21 12.54 10.53
CA LEU A 10 -17.51 11.28 10.79
C LEU A 10 -18.18 10.51 11.93
N GLU A 11 -17.88 9.21 12.05
CA GLU A 11 -18.45 8.32 13.09
C GLU A 11 -18.12 8.78 14.53
N ASN A 12 -17.00 9.51 14.70
CA ASN A 12 -16.60 10.11 15.98
C ASN A 12 -17.29 11.45 16.28
N GLY A 13 -18.21 11.90 15.42
CA GLY A 13 -18.92 13.18 15.54
C GLY A 13 -18.16 14.38 14.98
N GLU A 14 -16.90 14.23 14.54
CA GLU A 14 -16.12 15.31 13.94
C GLU A 14 -16.59 15.63 12.52
N LEU A 15 -16.36 16.87 12.08
CA LEU A 15 -16.74 17.34 10.76
C LEU A 15 -15.53 17.38 9.82
N LEU A 16 -15.59 16.60 8.74
CA LEU A 16 -14.65 16.69 7.62
C LEU A 16 -15.14 17.76 6.64
N LEU A 17 -14.32 18.78 6.40
CA LEU A 17 -14.58 19.83 5.41
C LEU A 17 -13.59 19.71 4.24
N VAL A 18 -14.12 19.63 3.02
CA VAL A 18 -13.33 19.66 1.78
C VAL A 18 -13.65 20.94 1.03
N VAL A 19 -12.61 21.72 0.72
CA VAL A 19 -12.73 22.99 0.00
C VAL A 19 -12.17 22.82 -1.40
N SER A 20 -12.97 23.14 -2.43
CA SER A 20 -12.59 23.00 -3.83
C SER A 20 -12.84 24.28 -4.64
N PRO A 21 -12.03 24.56 -5.68
CA PRO A 21 -12.25 25.70 -6.57
C PRO A 21 -13.41 25.49 -7.56
N GLN A 22 -13.95 24.27 -7.63
CA GLN A 22 -15.00 23.87 -8.56
C GLN A 22 -16.08 23.06 -7.82
N PHE A 23 -17.33 23.22 -8.24
CA PHE A 23 -18.42 22.40 -7.73
C PHE A 23 -18.19 20.94 -8.12
N ASN A 24 -18.20 20.04 -7.13
CA ASN A 24 -18.10 18.61 -7.35
C ASN A 24 -19.01 17.90 -6.34
N ALA A 25 -20.03 17.22 -6.85
CA ALA A 25 -20.96 16.46 -6.02
C ALA A 25 -20.28 15.29 -5.28
N ASN A 26 -19.15 14.80 -5.82
CA ASN A 26 -18.38 13.68 -5.29
C ASN A 26 -17.11 14.12 -4.55
N ALA A 27 -16.99 15.40 -4.16
CA ALA A 27 -15.75 15.95 -3.59
C ALA A 27 -15.24 15.16 -2.36
N ILE A 28 -16.15 14.66 -1.53
CA ILE A 28 -15.79 13.84 -0.35
C ILE A 28 -15.23 12.48 -0.79
N GLN A 29 -15.87 11.82 -1.75
CA GLN A 29 -15.47 10.51 -2.28
C GLN A 29 -14.12 10.61 -2.99
N ASP A 30 -13.93 11.63 -3.82
CA ASP A 30 -12.66 11.87 -4.51
C ASP A 30 -11.55 12.18 -3.50
N TYR A 31 -11.84 12.96 -2.46
CA TYR A 31 -10.90 13.23 -1.38
C TYR A 31 -10.57 11.97 -0.56
N ALA A 32 -11.50 11.02 -0.45
CA ALA A 32 -11.25 9.75 0.22
C ALA A 32 -10.17 8.92 -0.50
N LEU A 33 -10.05 9.01 -1.83
CA LEU A 33 -8.99 8.34 -2.59
C LEU A 33 -7.58 8.80 -2.18
N ARG A 34 -7.44 10.04 -1.65
CA ARG A 34 -6.16 10.55 -1.13
C ARG A 34 -5.60 9.65 -0.02
N TRP A 35 -6.46 9.02 0.79
CA TRP A 35 -6.00 8.14 1.89
C TRP A 35 -5.26 6.89 1.41
N GLU A 36 -5.42 6.48 0.14
CA GLU A 36 -4.67 5.35 -0.41
C GLU A 36 -3.15 5.56 -0.33
N ILE A 37 -2.69 6.81 -0.43
CA ILE A 37 -1.25 7.13 -0.33
C ILE A 37 -0.68 6.79 1.05
N GLU A 38 -1.48 6.88 2.11
CA GLU A 38 -1.04 6.52 3.46
C GLU A 38 -0.77 5.01 3.56
N THR A 39 -1.59 4.21 2.86
CA THR A 39 -1.38 2.77 2.74
C THR A 39 -0.08 2.47 2.00
N LEU A 40 0.18 3.14 0.87
CA LEU A 40 1.43 3.02 0.12
C LEU A 40 2.64 3.37 1.00
N PHE A 41 2.64 4.53 1.65
CA PHE A 41 3.75 4.93 2.52
C PHE A 41 3.99 3.94 3.65
N SER A 42 2.92 3.37 4.19
CA SER A 42 3.08 2.35 5.22
C SER A 42 3.73 1.07 4.70
N CYS A 43 3.41 0.65 3.47
CA CYS A 43 4.04 -0.49 2.79
C CYS A 43 5.52 -0.23 2.48
N LEU A 44 5.91 1.01 2.16
CA LEU A 44 7.32 1.37 1.94
C LEU A 44 8.13 1.38 3.24
N LYS A 45 7.50 1.72 4.37
CA LYS A 45 8.12 1.82 5.70
C LYS A 45 8.07 0.47 6.44
N GLY A 46 7.96 0.50 7.77
CA GLY A 46 8.03 -0.68 8.63
C GLY A 46 6.98 -1.77 8.36
N ARG A 47 5.85 -1.45 7.72
CA ARG A 47 4.84 -2.46 7.33
C ARG A 47 5.13 -3.13 5.99
N GLY A 48 6.30 -2.94 5.37
CA GLY A 48 6.71 -3.72 4.21
C GLY A 48 8.21 -3.65 3.98
N PHE A 49 8.65 -2.81 3.04
CA PHE A 49 10.04 -2.80 2.57
C PHE A 49 11.05 -2.21 3.56
N ASN A 50 10.57 -1.60 4.65
CA ASN A 50 11.42 -1.10 5.73
C ASN A 50 12.45 -0.07 5.25
N LEU A 51 12.06 0.78 4.30
CA LEU A 51 12.93 1.75 3.63
C LEU A 51 13.72 2.64 4.61
N GLU A 52 13.09 3.04 5.71
CA GLU A 52 13.68 3.92 6.75
C GLU A 52 14.91 3.29 7.43
N ASN A 53 15.02 1.95 7.44
CA ASN A 53 16.14 1.23 8.04
C ASN A 53 17.38 1.12 7.12
N THR A 54 17.28 1.55 5.87
CA THR A 54 18.41 1.49 4.92
C THR A 54 19.53 2.48 5.21
N ARG A 55 19.25 3.52 6.03
CA ARG A 55 20.18 4.64 6.35
C ARG A 55 20.76 5.34 5.10
N LEU A 56 20.12 5.21 3.95
CA LEU A 56 20.57 5.84 2.71
C LEU A 56 20.29 7.34 2.75
N THR A 57 21.35 8.14 2.66
CA THR A 57 21.27 9.61 2.66
C THR A 57 21.60 10.25 1.32
N ASP A 58 22.33 9.55 0.43
CA ASP A 58 22.68 10.05 -0.90
C ASP A 58 21.43 10.12 -1.81
N PRO A 59 21.04 11.31 -2.32
CA PRO A 59 19.82 11.47 -3.10
C PRO A 59 19.80 10.64 -4.39
N ARG A 60 20.95 10.40 -5.03
CA ARG A 60 21.02 9.60 -6.26
C ARG A 60 20.75 8.13 -5.97
N ARG A 61 21.26 7.61 -4.84
CA ARG A 61 20.99 6.25 -4.37
C ARG A 61 19.55 6.08 -3.91
N VAL A 62 18.99 7.06 -3.18
CA VAL A 62 17.58 7.07 -2.79
C VAL A 62 16.68 7.02 -4.03
N LYS A 63 16.94 7.86 -5.04
CA LYS A 63 16.18 7.84 -6.31
C LYS A 63 16.17 6.45 -6.96
N LYS A 64 17.34 5.80 -7.04
CA LYS A 64 17.45 4.44 -7.61
C LYS A 64 16.68 3.42 -6.77
N LEU A 65 16.79 3.48 -5.45
CA LEU A 65 16.09 2.57 -4.56
C LEU A 65 14.56 2.73 -4.69
N ILE A 66 14.05 3.96 -4.72
CA ILE A 66 12.63 4.23 -4.90
C ILE A 66 12.11 3.63 -6.21
N ALA A 67 12.87 3.74 -7.31
CA ALA A 67 12.49 3.12 -8.58
C ALA A 67 12.37 1.58 -8.46
N VAL A 68 13.32 0.93 -7.79
CA VAL A 68 13.28 -0.53 -7.55
C VAL A 68 12.13 -0.91 -6.61
N LEU A 69 11.86 -0.11 -5.58
CA LEU A 69 10.75 -0.33 -4.66
C LEU A 69 9.40 -0.16 -5.34
N ALA A 70 9.25 0.77 -6.29
CA ALA A 70 8.03 0.92 -7.06
C ALA A 70 7.71 -0.35 -7.88
N ILE A 71 8.70 -0.89 -8.59
CA ILE A 71 8.55 -2.15 -9.34
C ILE A 71 8.23 -3.31 -8.39
N SER A 72 8.99 -3.41 -7.29
CA SER A 72 8.77 -4.44 -6.26
C SER A 72 7.38 -4.34 -5.63
N PHE A 73 6.87 -3.12 -5.43
CA PHE A 73 5.53 -2.87 -4.89
C PHE A 73 4.46 -3.42 -5.83
N CYS A 74 4.51 -3.05 -7.11
CA CYS A 74 3.57 -3.55 -8.12
C CYS A 74 3.62 -5.07 -8.19
N TRP A 75 4.81 -5.66 -8.18
CA TRP A 75 4.95 -7.12 -8.21
C TRP A 75 4.33 -7.79 -6.97
N CYS A 76 4.60 -7.29 -5.77
CA CYS A 76 3.98 -7.81 -4.55
C CYS A 76 2.46 -7.64 -4.56
N TYR A 77 1.95 -6.50 -5.03
CA TYR A 77 0.51 -6.24 -5.11
C TYR A 77 -0.19 -7.24 -6.06
N LEU A 78 0.29 -7.33 -7.31
CA LEU A 78 -0.26 -8.24 -8.33
C LEU A 78 -0.17 -9.71 -7.90
N THR A 79 0.92 -10.09 -7.22
CA THR A 79 1.07 -11.44 -6.67
C THR A 79 0.08 -11.70 -5.56
N GLY A 80 -0.19 -10.69 -4.72
CA GLY A 80 -1.18 -10.77 -3.65
C GLY A 80 -2.60 -10.92 -4.18
N GLU A 81 -2.96 -10.17 -5.23
CA GLU A 81 -4.23 -10.34 -5.97
C GLU A 81 -4.34 -11.75 -6.53
N TRP A 82 -3.34 -12.20 -7.28
CA TRP A 82 -3.34 -13.55 -7.83
C TRP A 82 -3.48 -14.64 -6.76
N GLN A 83 -2.78 -14.49 -5.63
CA GLN A 83 -2.92 -15.42 -4.50
C GLN A 83 -4.33 -15.37 -3.89
N HIS A 84 -4.90 -14.18 -3.73
CA HIS A 84 -6.23 -13.99 -3.19
C HIS A 84 -7.29 -14.67 -4.06
N ASP A 85 -7.19 -14.49 -5.38
CA ASP A 85 -8.18 -14.94 -6.34
C ASP A 85 -8.04 -16.43 -6.68
N GLN A 86 -6.81 -16.91 -6.85
CA GLN A 86 -6.54 -18.21 -7.48
C GLN A 86 -6.04 -19.29 -6.51
N LYS A 87 -5.67 -18.93 -5.27
CA LYS A 87 -5.06 -19.86 -4.33
C LYS A 87 -5.79 -19.90 -3.00
N LYS A 88 -5.74 -18.82 -2.24
CA LYS A 88 -6.39 -18.72 -0.93
C LYS A 88 -6.83 -17.29 -0.68
N ALA A 89 -8.15 -17.11 -0.71
CA ALA A 89 -8.76 -15.84 -0.37
C ALA A 89 -8.37 -15.40 1.05
N ILE A 90 -8.03 -14.12 1.16
CA ILE A 90 -7.79 -13.44 2.44
C ILE A 90 -9.13 -13.29 3.14
N LYS A 91 -9.18 -13.69 4.42
CA LYS A 91 -10.42 -13.63 5.22
C LYS A 91 -10.86 -12.18 5.43
N ILE A 92 -12.15 -11.91 5.21
CA ILE A 92 -12.78 -10.64 5.58
C ILE A 92 -13.11 -10.69 7.08
N LYS A 93 -12.73 -9.64 7.82
CA LYS A 93 -13.03 -9.49 9.25
C LYS A 93 -14.43 -8.89 9.47
N LYS A 94 -14.93 -8.91 10.71
CA LYS A 94 -16.27 -8.40 11.08
C LYS A 94 -16.55 -6.97 10.61
N HIS A 95 -15.52 -6.13 10.55
CA HIS A 95 -15.58 -4.73 10.09
C HIS A 95 -15.48 -4.59 8.55
N GLY A 96 -15.73 -5.64 7.76
CA GLY A 96 -15.81 -5.59 6.30
C GLY A 96 -14.48 -5.44 5.55
N ARG A 97 -13.33 -5.37 6.23
CA ARG A 97 -12.01 -5.25 5.58
C ARG A 97 -11.25 -6.57 5.61
N LEU A 98 -10.38 -6.77 4.62
CA LEU A 98 -9.45 -7.90 4.55
C LEU A 98 -8.58 -8.00 5.81
N SER A 99 -8.26 -9.21 6.25
CA SER A 99 -7.44 -9.44 7.44
C SER A 99 -6.00 -8.97 7.30
N MET A 100 -5.51 -8.86 6.06
CA MET A 100 -4.21 -8.31 5.65
C MET A 100 -4.35 -7.65 4.28
N SER A 101 -3.45 -6.74 3.92
CA SER A 101 -3.45 -6.14 2.58
C SER A 101 -2.98 -7.14 1.51
N LEU A 102 -3.44 -6.95 0.28
CA LEU A 102 -2.99 -7.72 -0.89
C LEU A 102 -1.47 -7.60 -1.06
N PHE A 103 -0.93 -6.38 -0.96
CA PHE A 103 0.51 -6.15 -0.97
C PHE A 103 1.25 -7.03 0.04
N ARG A 104 0.80 -7.09 1.30
CA ARG A 104 1.47 -7.89 2.33
C ARG A 104 1.39 -9.38 1.99
N TYR A 105 0.24 -9.83 1.51
CA TYR A 105 0.06 -11.23 1.15
C TYR A 105 1.01 -11.67 0.03
N GLY A 106 1.15 -10.83 -1.00
CA GLY A 106 2.11 -11.08 -2.07
C GLY A 106 3.57 -10.91 -1.63
N LEU A 107 3.88 -9.94 -0.76
CA LEU A 107 5.23 -9.77 -0.21
C LEU A 107 5.70 -11.02 0.52
N ASP A 108 4.86 -11.58 1.39
CA ASP A 108 5.18 -12.80 2.15
C ASP A 108 5.42 -13.99 1.19
N TYR A 109 4.65 -14.07 0.10
CA TYR A 109 4.84 -15.08 -0.93
C TYR A 109 6.15 -14.90 -1.73
N VAL A 110 6.44 -13.67 -2.17
CA VAL A 110 7.69 -13.35 -2.91
C VAL A 110 8.90 -13.65 -2.03
N GLN A 111 8.86 -13.27 -0.75
CA GLN A 111 9.92 -13.59 0.21
C GLN A 111 10.13 -15.11 0.35
N MET A 112 9.04 -15.88 0.52
CA MET A 112 9.12 -17.34 0.58
C MET A 112 9.72 -17.93 -0.71
N ALA A 113 9.31 -17.44 -1.89
CA ALA A 113 9.82 -17.91 -3.18
C ALA A 113 11.32 -17.64 -3.33
N ILE A 114 11.77 -16.42 -3.01
CA ILE A 114 13.19 -16.04 -3.04
C ILE A 114 14.00 -16.87 -2.05
N GLN A 115 13.52 -17.06 -0.82
CA GLN A 115 14.20 -17.88 0.19
C GLN A 115 14.35 -19.33 -0.26
N ARG A 116 13.34 -19.90 -0.93
CA ARG A 116 13.45 -21.25 -1.51
C ARG A 116 14.50 -21.29 -2.61
N LEU A 117 14.48 -20.35 -3.55
CA LEU A 117 15.46 -20.26 -4.64
C LEU A 117 16.89 -20.17 -4.10
N ILE A 118 17.13 -19.31 -3.11
CA ILE A 118 18.45 -19.15 -2.47
C ILE A 118 18.82 -20.40 -1.64
N GLY A 119 17.87 -20.97 -0.92
CA GLY A 119 18.06 -22.16 -0.08
C GLY A 119 18.38 -23.44 -0.86
N PHE A 120 17.94 -23.56 -2.11
CA PHE A 120 18.35 -24.63 -3.01
C PHE A 120 19.84 -24.57 -3.39
N GLY A 121 20.46 -23.38 -3.37
CA GLY A 121 21.88 -23.19 -3.68
C GLY A 121 22.85 -23.69 -2.60
N LYS A 122 22.38 -23.93 -1.36
CA LYS A 122 23.22 -24.39 -0.23
C LYS A 122 23.21 -25.90 0.01
N ARG A 123 22.40 -26.67 -0.70
CA ARG A 123 22.21 -28.12 -0.48
C ARG A 123 22.94 -29.02 -1.49
N ARG A 124 24.07 -28.54 -2.04
CA ARG A 124 25.02 -29.35 -2.82
C ARG A 124 26.45 -29.06 -2.37
N VAL A 125 26.84 -29.58 -1.21
CA VAL A 125 28.19 -30.03 -0.89
C VAL A 125 28.05 -31.25 0.00
#